data_AF-A0A3B9W7V0-F1
#
_entry.id   AF-A0A3B9W7V0-F1
#
_cell.length_a   1.000
_cell.length_b   1.000
_cell.length_c   1.000
_cell.angle_alpha   90.00
_cell.angle_beta   90.00
_cell.angle_gamma   90.00
#
_symmetry.space_group_name_H-M   'P 1'
#
loop_
_entity.id
_entity.type
_entity.pdbx_description
1 polymer ?
#
loop_
_entity_poly.entity_id
_entity_poly.type
_entity_poly.pdbx_seq_one_letter_code
_entity_poly.pdbx_strand_id
1 'polypeptide(L)'
;MVLDPVGGGYTEAALRSILPQGRYIILGFAAGHIPSIAMNLVLLKECSIHGVFITNYYRRYPDALSQHQRELIQLLSASQRYEFHPEQCPRSDVKLALTAIKNRQMIGKVIVVM
;
A
#
# COMPACT_ATOMS: atom_id res chain seq x y z
N MET A 1 14.76 -4.18 2.39
CA MET A 1 13.52 -3.60 2.97
C MET A 1 12.35 -4.33 2.37
N VAL A 2 11.32 -4.63 3.16
CA VAL A 2 10.07 -5.23 2.69
C VAL A 2 8.93 -4.25 2.95
N LEU A 3 8.06 -4.06 1.96
CA LEU A 3 6.81 -3.33 2.08
C LEU A 3 5.67 -4.35 2.04
N ASP A 4 4.89 -4.42 3.12
CA ASP A 4 3.83 -5.42 3.26
C ASP A 4 2.44 -4.76 3.37
N PRO A 5 1.68 -4.68 2.27
CA PRO A 5 0.28 -4.29 2.29
C PRO A 5 -0.68 -5.48 2.53
N VAL A 6 -0.16 -6.70 2.58
CA VAL A 6 -0.95 -7.94 2.61
C VAL A 6 -1.14 -8.44 4.04
N GLY A 7 -0.07 -8.54 4.82
CA GLY A 7 -0.11 -9.05 6.18
C GLY A 7 -0.51 -10.52 6.28
N GLY A 8 -1.08 -10.90 7.42
CA GLY A 8 -1.58 -12.26 7.68
C GLY A 8 -0.48 -13.33 7.66
N GLY A 9 -0.78 -14.50 7.07
CA GLY A 9 0.16 -15.64 7.04
C GLY A 9 1.44 -15.40 6.23
N TYR A 10 1.47 -14.36 5.40
CA TYR A 10 2.64 -14.00 4.58
C TYR A 10 3.70 -13.24 5.38
N THR A 11 3.33 -12.63 6.50
CA THR A 11 4.20 -11.75 7.29
C THR A 11 5.46 -12.47 7.79
N GLU A 12 5.34 -13.70 8.29
CA GLU A 12 6.52 -14.42 8.81
C GLU A 12 7.53 -14.71 7.71
N ALA A 13 7.09 -15.22 6.56
CA ALA A 13 7.96 -15.48 5.42
C ALA A 13 8.65 -14.21 4.93
N ALA A 14 7.89 -13.10 4.85
CA ALA A 14 8.39 -11.79 4.46
C ALA A 14 9.41 -11.22 5.48
N LEU A 15 9.21 -11.46 6.78
CA LEU A 15 10.18 -11.09 7.82
C LEU A 15 11.46 -11.92 7.74
N ARG A 16 11.33 -13.23 7.48
CA ARG A 16 12.48 -14.14 7.33
C ARG A 16 13.33 -13.82 6.09
N SER A 17 12.71 -13.30 5.02
CA SER A 17 13.42 -12.92 3.80
C SER A 17 14.22 -11.61 3.94
N ILE A 18 14.05 -10.87 5.03
CA ILE A 18 14.84 -9.67 5.30
C ILE A 18 16.28 -10.03 5.65
N LEU A 19 17.23 -9.28 5.08
CA LEU A 19 18.64 -9.32 5.47
C LEU A 19 18.82 -8.77 6.91
N PRO A 20 19.88 -9.16 7.62
CA PRO A 20 20.18 -8.57 8.93
C PRO A 20 20.12 -7.03 8.91
N GLN A 21 19.60 -6.42 9.97
CA GLN A 21 19.41 -4.95 10.10
C GLN A 21 18.45 -4.34 9.06
N GLY A 22 17.70 -5.17 8.35
CA GLY A 22 16.70 -4.69 7.41
C GLY A 22 15.44 -4.12 8.08
N ARG A 23 14.58 -3.56 7.25
CA ARG A 23 13.33 -2.91 7.66
C ARG A 23 12.13 -3.64 7.08
N TYR A 24 11.20 -4.04 7.93
CA TYR A 24 9.87 -4.52 7.56
C TYR A 24 8.87 -3.39 7.75
N ILE A 25 8.19 -2.98 6.68
CA ILE A 25 7.24 -1.87 6.69
C ILE A 25 5.84 -2.43 6.45
N ILE A 26 4.96 -2.32 7.45
CA ILE A 26 3.57 -2.77 7.31
C ILE A 26 2.67 -1.58 6.92
N LEU A 27 1.92 -1.78 5.82
CA LEU A 27 1.05 -0.77 5.21
C LEU A 27 -0.44 -1.12 5.36
N GLY A 28 -0.76 -2.42 5.47
CA GLY A 28 -2.13 -2.90 5.48
C GLY A 28 -2.26 -4.40 5.71
N PHE A 29 -3.51 -4.86 5.69
CA PHE A 29 -3.89 -6.25 6.00
C PHE A 29 -4.83 -6.81 4.92
N ALA A 30 -4.44 -6.72 3.64
CA ALA A 30 -5.28 -7.21 2.54
C ALA A 30 -5.62 -8.72 2.63
N ALA A 31 -4.84 -9.50 3.38
CA ALA A 31 -5.14 -10.90 3.72
C ALA A 31 -6.40 -11.04 4.60
N GLY A 32 -6.83 -9.98 5.29
CA GLY A 32 -8.05 -9.96 6.10
C GLY A 32 -7.84 -10.18 7.60
N HIS A 33 -6.62 -10.50 8.05
CA HIS A 33 -6.29 -10.71 9.46
C HIS A 33 -4.96 -10.08 9.85
N ILE A 34 -4.86 -9.70 11.12
CA ILE A 34 -3.66 -9.10 11.70
C ILE A 34 -2.64 -10.23 11.99
N PRO A 35 -1.39 -10.12 11.50
CA PRO A 35 -0.37 -11.14 11.74
C PRO A 35 0.06 -11.16 13.21
N SER A 36 0.31 -12.35 13.75
CA SER A 36 1.05 -12.54 14.99
C SER A 36 2.51 -12.81 14.64
N ILE A 37 3.44 -12.05 15.22
CA ILE A 37 4.86 -12.10 14.84
C ILE A 37 5.67 -12.71 15.98
N ALA A 38 6.47 -13.71 15.64
CA ALA A 38 7.46 -14.26 16.56
C ALA A 38 8.61 -13.25 16.71
N MET A 39 8.62 -12.51 17.83
CA MET A 39 9.58 -11.40 18.07
C MET A 39 11.04 -11.85 18.14
N ASN A 40 11.32 -13.14 18.36
CA ASN A 40 12.66 -13.69 18.21
C ASN A 40 13.21 -13.53 16.78
N LEU A 41 12.37 -13.49 15.75
CA LEU A 41 12.82 -13.19 14.39
C LEU A 41 13.37 -11.78 14.27
N VAL A 42 12.75 -10.82 14.96
CA VAL A 42 13.21 -9.43 15.00
C VAL A 42 14.58 -9.34 15.67
N LEU A 43 14.74 -10.03 16.81
CA LEU A 43 16.01 -10.12 17.53
C LEU A 43 17.12 -10.76 16.68
N LEU A 44 16.89 -11.97 16.16
CA LEU A 44 17.90 -12.75 15.43
C LEU A 44 18.28 -12.14 14.08
N LYS A 45 17.37 -11.34 13.49
CA LYS A 45 17.64 -10.59 12.27
C LYS A 45 18.16 -9.18 12.56
N GLU A 46 18.24 -8.77 13.82
CA GLU A 46 18.56 -7.39 14.21
C GLU A 46 17.72 -6.35 13.44
N CYS A 47 16.48 -6.71 13.06
CA CYS A 47 15.68 -5.93 12.12
C CYS A 47 14.69 -5.02 12.84
N SER A 48 14.09 -4.09 12.11
CA SER A 48 13.03 -3.22 12.65
C SER A 48 11.71 -3.41 11.92
N ILE A 49 10.62 -3.22 12.67
CA ILE A 49 9.25 -3.22 12.16
C ILE A 49 8.69 -1.80 12.26
N HIS A 50 8.19 -1.27 11.16
CA HIS A 50 7.58 0.06 11.10
C HIS A 50 6.15 -0.02 10.55
N GLY A 51 5.20 0.56 11.29
CA GLY A 51 3.86 0.80 10.77
C GLY A 51 3.78 2.14 10.04
N VAL A 52 3.17 2.15 8.86
CA VAL A 52 2.91 3.39 8.11
C VAL A 52 1.41 3.56 7.95
N PHE A 53 0.86 4.57 8.63
CA PHE A 53 -0.52 4.98 8.50
C PHE A 53 -0.60 6.36 7.85
N ILE A 54 -0.57 6.38 6.51
CA ILE A 54 -0.42 7.61 5.71
C ILE A 54 -1.55 8.62 5.95
N THR A 55 -2.80 8.16 6.10
CA THR A 55 -3.94 9.04 6.37
C THR A 55 -3.78 9.77 7.71
N ASN A 56 -3.32 9.08 8.74
CA ASN A 56 -3.05 9.68 10.04
C ASN A 56 -1.83 10.61 10.00
N TYR A 57 -0.79 10.24 9.23
CA TYR A 57 0.37 11.11 9.01
C TYR A 57 -0.04 12.44 8.39
N TYR A 58 -0.81 12.44 7.30
CA TYR A 58 -1.27 13.69 6.66
C TYR A 58 -2.26 14.49 7.51
N ARG A 59 -3.02 13.84 8.39
CA ARG A 59 -3.83 14.56 9.38
C ARG A 59 -2.98 15.31 10.41
N ARG A 60 -1.83 14.75 10.80
CA ARG A 60 -0.89 15.37 11.76
C ARG A 60 0.02 16.40 11.11
N TYR A 61 0.38 16.19 9.85
CA TYR A 61 1.34 17.01 9.10
C TYR A 61 0.72 17.43 7.75
N PRO A 62 -0.21 18.39 7.74
CA PRO A 62 -0.91 18.80 6.52
C PRO A 62 0.04 19.42 5.47
N ASP A 63 1.09 20.12 5.91
CA ASP A 63 2.09 20.70 4.99
C ASP A 63 2.87 19.62 4.23
N ALA A 64 3.09 18.47 4.87
CA ALA A 64 3.76 17.33 4.26
C ALA A 64 2.92 16.72 3.11
N LEU A 65 1.59 16.75 3.20
CA LEU A 65 0.73 16.30 2.08
C LEU A 65 0.99 17.15 0.84
N SER A 66 0.92 18.48 0.98
CA SER A 66 1.13 19.41 -0.11
C SER A 66 2.54 19.30 -0.71
N GLN A 67 3.55 19.11 0.14
CA GLN A 67 4.93 18.89 -0.31
C GLN A 67 5.07 17.59 -1.10
N HIS A 68 4.62 16.46 -0.55
CA HIS A 68 4.75 15.17 -1.21
C HIS A 68 3.95 15.09 -2.52
N GLN A 69 2.79 15.75 -2.59
CA GLN A 69 2.02 15.84 -3.84
C GLN A 69 2.79 16.59 -4.93
N ARG A 70 3.42 17.73 -4.60
CA ARG A 70 4.24 18.48 -5.57
C ARG A 70 5.41 17.65 -6.08
N GLU A 71 6.13 16.99 -5.18
CA GLU A 71 7.27 16.15 -5.54
C GLU A 71 6.84 14.97 -6.42
N LEU A 72 5.74 14.29 -6.07
CA LEU A 72 5.21 13.18 -6.87
C LEU A 72 4.82 13.64 -8.28
N ILE A 73 4.15 14.78 -8.41
CA ILE A 73 3.78 15.33 -9.72
C ILE A 73 5.02 15.66 -10.55
N GLN A 74 6.06 16.24 -9.94
CA GLN A 74 7.32 16.52 -10.62
C GLN A 74 7.99 15.24 -11.13
N LEU A 75 8.06 14.20 -10.29
CA LEU A 75 8.64 12.90 -10.68
C LEU A 75 7.85 12.22 -11.81
N LEU A 76 6.52 12.25 -11.75
CA LEU A 76 5.64 11.70 -12.79
C LEU A 76 5.77 12.49 -14.09
N SER A 77 5.87 13.82 -14.02
CA SER A 77 5.99 14.66 -15.22
C SER A 77 7.36 14.53 -15.89
N ALA A 78 8.42 14.29 -15.11
CA ALA A 78 9.78 14.12 -15.61
C ALA A 78 10.05 12.71 -16.18
N SER A 79 9.18 11.73 -15.90
CA SER A 79 9.36 10.35 -16.35
C SER A 79 8.26 9.94 -17.33
N GLN A 80 8.63 9.66 -18.58
CA GLN A 80 7.72 9.03 -19.55
C GLN A 80 7.49 7.53 -19.28
N ARG A 81 7.81 7.05 -18.07
CA ARG A 81 7.84 5.61 -17.75
C ARG A 81 6.54 5.08 -17.16
N TYR A 82 5.64 5.95 -16.72
CA TYR A 82 4.42 5.55 -16.02
C TYR A 82 3.20 5.85 -16.88
N GLU A 83 2.66 4.81 -17.50
CA GLU A 83 1.33 4.86 -18.09
C GLU A 83 0.32 4.25 -17.11
N PHE A 84 -0.72 5.01 -16.82
CA PHE A 84 -1.84 4.54 -16.01
C PHE A 84 -3.04 4.33 -16.92
N HIS A 85 -3.55 3.10 -16.95
CA HIS A 85 -4.73 2.71 -17.71
C HIS A 85 -5.87 2.36 -16.76
N PRO A 86 -6.47 3.35 -16.07
CA PRO A 86 -7.59 3.10 -15.19
C PRO A 86 -8.83 2.74 -16.01
N GLU A 87 -9.63 1.84 -15.49
CA GLU A 87 -10.95 1.56 -16.04
C GLU A 87 -11.89 2.73 -15.73
N GLN A 88 -12.61 3.20 -16.75
CA GLN A 88 -13.56 4.30 -16.59
C GLN A 88 -14.97 3.74 -16.42
N CYS A 89 -15.67 4.22 -15.40
CA CYS A 89 -17.03 3.82 -15.07
C CYS A 89 -17.93 5.07 -15.09
N PRO A 90 -18.98 5.11 -15.93
CA PRO A 90 -19.99 6.16 -15.84
C PRO A 90 -20.60 6.21 -14.43
N ARG A 91 -21.04 7.39 -14.00
CA ARG A 91 -21.69 7.56 -12.69
C ARG A 91 -22.90 6.64 -12.50
N SER A 92 -23.64 6.32 -13.57
CA SER A 92 -24.77 5.37 -13.55
C SER A 92 -24.37 3.96 -13.10
N ASP A 93 -23.12 3.57 -13.35
CA ASP A 93 -22.66 2.19 -13.27
C ASP A 93 -21.86 1.92 -11.99
N VAL A 94 -21.73 2.91 -11.10
CA VAL A 94 -20.94 2.81 -9.85
C VAL A 94 -21.33 1.59 -9.01
N LYS A 95 -22.62 1.25 -8.93
CA LYS A 95 -23.08 0.06 -8.19
C LYS A 95 -22.52 -1.24 -8.80
N LEU A 96 -22.49 -1.32 -10.13
CA LEU A 96 -21.94 -2.46 -10.86
C LEU A 96 -20.43 -2.56 -10.64
N ALA A 97 -19.71 -1.44 -10.78
CA ALA A 97 -18.27 -1.39 -10.53
C ALA A 97 -17.89 -1.79 -9.10
N LEU A 98 -18.61 -1.30 -8.09
CA LEU A 98 -18.39 -1.69 -6.69
C LEU A 98 -18.65 -3.19 -6.45
N THR A 99 -19.66 -3.75 -7.12
CA THR A 99 -19.95 -5.19 -7.04
C THR A 99 -18.84 -6.02 -7.67
N ALA A 100 -18.34 -5.61 -8.85
CA ALA A 100 -17.22 -6.26 -9.52
C ALA A 100 -15.93 -6.19 -8.67
N ILE A 101 -15.64 -5.04 -8.05
CA ILE A 101 -14.52 -4.88 -7.10
C ILE A 101 -14.67 -5.85 -5.93
N LYS A 102 -15.84 -5.90 -5.29
CA LYS A 102 -16.12 -6.80 -4.17
C LYS A 102 -15.91 -8.26 -4.55
N ASN A 103 -16.31 -8.64 -5.76
CA ASN A 103 -16.19 -10.00 -6.29
C ASN A 103 -14.79 -10.30 -6.87
N ARG A 104 -13.82 -9.38 -6.73
CA ARG A 104 -12.44 -9.49 -7.27
C ARG A 104 -12.39 -9.74 -8.77
N GLN A 105 -13.34 -9.17 -9.52
CA GLN A 105 -13.43 -9.29 -10.98
C GLN A 105 -12.73 -8.15 -11.72
N MET A 106 -12.24 -7.13 -10.99
CA MET A 106 -11.53 -5.98 -11.55
C MET A 106 -10.04 -6.04 -11.23
N ILE A 107 -9.20 -5.74 -12.22
CA ILE A 107 -7.75 -5.56 -12.06
C ILE A 107 -7.46 -4.09 -12.34
N GLY A 108 -6.79 -3.41 -11.39
CA GLY A 108 -6.41 -2.01 -11.54
C GLY A 108 -7.37 -1.04 -10.84
N LYS A 109 -7.32 0.24 -11.26
CA LYS A 109 -8.08 1.32 -10.63
C LYS A 109 -9.30 1.66 -11.48
N VAL A 110 -10.47 1.70 -10.86
CA VAL A 110 -11.69 2.24 -11.48
C VAL A 110 -11.83 3.72 -11.14
N ILE A 111 -12.07 4.55 -12.15
CA ILE A 111 -12.34 6.00 -12.03
C ILE A 111 -13.78 6.25 -12.46
N VAL A 112 -14.53 6.91 -11.58
CA VAL A 112 -15.89 7.37 -11.90
C VAL A 112 -15.79 8.63 -12.74
N VAL A 113 -16.37 8.60 -13.93
CA VAL A 113 -16.45 9.74 -14.85
C VAL A 113 -17.87 10.30 -14.85
N MET A 114 -17.98 11.61 -15.10
CA MET A 114 -19.24 12.33 -15.17
C MET A 114 -19.95 12.11 -16.50
#